data_AF-A0A7S3U300-F1
#
_entry.id   AF-A0A7S3U300-F1
#
_cell.length_a   1.000
_cell.length_b   1.000
_cell.length_c   1.000
_cell.angle_alpha   90.00
_cell.angle_beta   90.00
_cell.angle_gamma   90.00
#
_symmetry.space_group_name_H-M   'P 1'
#
loop_
_entity.id
_entity.type
_entity.pdbx_description
1 polymer ?
#
loop_
_entity_poly.entity_id
_entity_poly.type
_entity_poly.pdbx_seq_one_letter_code
_entity_poly.pdbx_strand_id
1 'polypeptide(L)'
;TLIECIERMYAQGKVVAADCHGPVALLNCKKPNGEALVKGLEVTGFSNTEENAVQQMDKCKALDVVIEDKFKQLGANYVKADDWNSKVCAAGNLVTGQNPQSSKECAEKCVALISGGKKVKVALISTSAGELDGHKTGLWLEELAAPYYIFLDAGYEVDIVSISGGEPPVDEASRADGFYTEEAKKFDADSVAQAKFKASKKLESIAGPALSAYSAIYLAGGHGTCVDFPNNKTLIECIERMYAQGKVVAADCHGPVALLNC
;
A
#
# COMPACT_ATOMS: atom_id res chain seq x y z
N THR A 1 18.20 23.97 3.44
CA THR A 1 17.53 24.22 4.75
C THR A 1 16.26 23.39 4.84
N LEU A 2 15.60 23.31 6.00
CA LEU A 2 14.30 22.60 6.12
C LEU A 2 13.26 23.19 5.16
N ILE A 3 13.23 24.52 5.00
CA ILE A 3 12.34 25.22 4.06
C ILE A 3 12.58 24.72 2.63
N GLU A 4 13.82 24.74 2.15
CA GLU A 4 14.15 24.28 0.79
C GLU A 4 13.78 22.81 0.56
N CYS A 5 13.91 21.94 1.57
CA CYS A 5 13.49 20.55 1.49
C CYS A 5 11.97 20.44 1.30
N ILE A 6 11.19 21.17 2.10
CA ILE A 6 9.73 21.19 2.04
C ILE A 6 9.25 21.74 0.69
N GLU A 7 9.76 22.90 0.29
CA GLU A 7 9.38 23.55 -0.96
C GLU A 7 9.71 22.66 -2.17
N ARG A 8 10.89 22.03 -2.19
CA ARG A 8 11.27 21.11 -3.26
C ARG A 8 10.40 19.86 -3.31
N MET A 9 10.08 19.26 -2.17
CA MET A 9 9.19 18.10 -2.13
C MET A 9 7.79 18.44 -2.64
N TYR A 10 7.22 19.54 -2.16
CA TYR A 10 5.90 20.00 -2.59
C TYR A 10 5.87 20.35 -4.09
N ALA A 11 6.88 21.07 -4.58
CA ALA A 11 7.00 21.43 -6.00
C ALA A 11 7.15 20.21 -6.93
N GLN A 12 7.72 19.11 -6.43
CA GLN A 12 7.81 17.83 -7.14
C GLN A 12 6.52 17.01 -7.10
N GLY A 13 5.43 17.55 -6.51
CA GLY A 13 4.18 16.82 -6.34
C GLY A 13 4.28 15.68 -5.32
N LYS A 14 5.28 15.71 -4.42
CA LYS A 14 5.41 14.71 -3.35
C LYS A 14 4.63 15.16 -2.12
N VAL A 15 4.25 14.18 -1.31
CA VAL A 15 3.52 14.42 -0.07
C VAL A 15 4.41 15.12 0.95
N VAL A 16 3.90 16.21 1.52
CA VAL A 16 4.46 16.91 2.68
C VAL A 16 3.40 16.85 3.77
N ALA A 17 3.80 16.44 4.98
CA ALA A 17 2.88 16.31 6.10
C ALA A 17 3.45 16.93 7.38
N ALA A 18 2.60 17.58 8.16
CA ALA A 18 2.97 18.20 9.42
C ALA A 18 1.81 18.13 10.41
N ASP A 19 2.08 17.70 11.64
CA ASP A 19 1.06 17.49 12.68
C ASP A 19 1.40 18.27 13.95
N CYS A 20 0.38 18.68 14.72
CA CYS A 20 0.53 19.45 15.96
C CYS A 20 1.31 20.76 15.75
N HIS A 21 2.56 20.84 16.23
CA HIS A 21 3.46 21.98 16.03
C HIS A 21 4.38 21.86 14.82
N GLY A 22 4.41 20.70 14.15
CA GLY A 22 5.08 20.52 12.86
C GLY A 22 4.74 21.62 11.83
N PRO A 23 3.49 22.10 11.73
CA PRO A 23 3.10 23.19 10.83
C PRO A 23 3.88 24.50 11.00
N VAL A 24 4.59 24.71 12.13
CA VAL A 24 5.55 25.84 12.28
C VAL A 24 6.61 25.84 11.16
N ALA A 25 7.03 24.66 10.69
CA ALA A 25 7.98 24.54 9.58
C ALA A 25 7.44 25.09 8.25
N LEU A 26 6.12 25.22 8.11
CA LEU A 26 5.46 25.68 6.89
C LEU A 26 5.33 27.20 6.80
N LEU A 27 5.52 27.92 7.92
CA LEU A 27 5.24 29.37 8.02
C LEU A 27 6.04 30.21 7.01
N ASN A 28 7.26 29.79 6.71
CA ASN A 28 8.16 30.48 5.78
C ASN A 28 8.31 29.78 4.43
N CYS A 29 7.58 28.68 4.21
CA CYS A 29 7.61 27.95 2.94
C CYS A 29 6.74 28.64 1.89
N LYS A 30 7.18 28.57 0.63
CA LYS A 30 6.53 29.15 -0.53
C LYS A 30 6.20 28.11 -1.60
N LYS A 31 5.16 28.40 -2.38
CA LYS A 31 4.86 27.71 -3.64
C LYS A 31 5.86 28.14 -4.72
N PRO A 32 5.95 27.40 -5.85
CA PRO A 32 6.78 27.81 -6.99
C PRO A 32 6.45 29.20 -7.55
N ASN A 33 5.22 29.68 -7.38
CA ASN A 33 4.79 31.03 -7.79
C ASN A 33 5.20 32.14 -6.79
N GLY A 34 5.91 31.80 -5.71
CA GLY A 34 6.40 32.74 -4.69
C GLY A 34 5.40 33.07 -3.57
N GLU A 35 4.15 32.63 -3.66
CA GLU A 35 3.17 32.81 -2.59
C GLU A 35 3.45 31.88 -1.40
N ALA A 36 2.94 32.23 -0.21
CA ALA A 36 3.01 31.33 0.95
C ALA A 36 2.41 29.96 0.62
N LEU A 37 3.07 28.89 1.09
CA LEU A 37 2.72 27.51 0.77
C LEU A 37 1.24 27.20 1.08
N VAL A 38 0.76 27.70 2.23
CA VAL A 38 -0.59 27.47 2.75
C VAL A 38 -1.66 28.39 2.18
N LYS A 39 -1.30 29.42 1.39
CA LYS A 39 -2.25 30.44 0.92
C LYS A 39 -3.38 29.82 0.10
N GLY A 40 -4.63 30.10 0.47
CA GLY A 40 -5.85 29.61 -0.17
C GLY A 40 -6.13 28.11 0.05
N LEU A 41 -5.29 27.40 0.81
CA LEU A 41 -5.48 25.98 1.11
C LEU A 41 -6.30 25.83 2.41
N GLU A 42 -7.14 24.81 2.48
CA GLU A 42 -7.71 24.36 3.76
C GLU A 42 -6.62 23.62 4.55
N VAL A 43 -6.29 24.12 5.74
CA VAL A 43 -5.22 23.60 6.59
C VAL A 43 -5.65 23.61 8.05
N THR A 44 -4.94 22.84 8.86
CA THR A 44 -5.07 22.86 10.32
C THR A 44 -3.69 22.82 10.99
N GLY A 45 -3.65 22.79 12.31
CA GLY A 45 -2.45 22.82 13.14
C GLY A 45 -2.84 23.15 14.58
N PHE A 46 -1.90 23.11 15.52
CA PHE A 46 -2.22 23.31 16.94
C PHE A 46 -2.99 24.63 17.14
N SER A 47 -4.16 24.52 17.75
CA SER A 47 -5.09 25.65 17.82
C SER A 47 -4.70 26.64 18.92
N ASN A 48 -5.19 27.87 18.82
CA ASN A 48 -4.95 28.87 19.86
C ASN A 48 -5.53 28.45 21.22
N THR A 49 -6.65 27.73 21.23
CA THR A 49 -7.30 27.25 22.46
C THR A 49 -6.47 26.15 23.11
N GLU A 50 -5.92 25.22 22.33
CA GLU A 50 -4.99 24.20 22.81
C GLU A 50 -3.67 24.81 23.31
N GLU A 51 -3.12 25.81 22.61
CA GLU A 51 -1.91 26.53 23.00
C GLU A 51 -2.05 27.26 24.35
N ASN A 52 -3.23 27.84 24.60
CA ASN A 52 -3.56 28.42 25.91
C ASN A 52 -3.73 27.32 26.98
N ALA A 53 -4.38 26.21 26.65
CA ALA A 53 -4.61 25.11 27.59
C ALA A 53 -3.29 24.50 28.08
N VAL A 54 -2.25 24.45 27.24
CA VAL A 54 -0.90 23.97 27.61
C VAL A 54 0.00 25.08 28.18
N GLN A 55 -0.49 26.31 28.32
CA GLN A 55 0.23 27.45 28.91
C GLN A 55 1.52 27.83 28.16
N GLN A 56 1.57 27.62 26.84
CA GLN A 56 2.74 27.94 26.01
C GLN A 56 2.51 29.14 25.07
N MET A 57 1.29 29.70 25.06
CA MET A 57 0.89 30.82 24.20
C MET A 57 1.87 31.99 24.21
N ASP A 58 2.32 32.45 25.38
CA ASP A 58 3.23 33.60 25.45
C ASP A 58 4.60 33.30 24.83
N LYS A 59 5.08 32.06 24.92
CA LYS A 59 6.34 31.65 24.28
C LYS A 59 6.18 31.56 22.77
N CYS A 60 5.07 31.00 22.29
CA CYS A 60 4.76 30.94 20.86
C CYS A 60 4.56 32.33 20.25
N LYS A 61 3.97 33.28 20.98
CA LYS A 61 3.91 34.70 20.58
C LYS A 61 5.28 35.34 20.52
N ALA A 62 6.14 35.11 21.53
CA ALA A 62 7.50 35.67 21.56
C ALA A 62 8.36 35.18 20.39
N LEU A 63 8.14 33.95 19.93
CA LEU A 63 8.81 33.36 18.76
C LEU A 63 8.10 33.67 17.44
N ASP A 64 6.93 34.30 17.46
CA ASP A 64 6.10 34.58 16.29
C ASP A 64 5.66 33.31 15.53
N VAL A 65 5.27 32.26 16.26
CA VAL A 65 4.93 30.92 15.70
C VAL A 65 3.55 30.39 16.11
N VAL A 66 2.64 31.26 16.55
CA VAL A 66 1.24 30.88 16.85
C VAL A 66 0.55 30.41 15.56
N ILE A 67 0.37 29.10 15.40
CA ILE A 67 0.07 28.46 14.10
C ILE A 67 -1.27 28.91 13.52
N GLU A 68 -2.35 28.85 14.31
CA GLU A 68 -3.69 29.24 13.85
C GLU A 68 -3.69 30.70 13.35
N ASP A 69 -3.08 31.62 14.09
CA ASP A 69 -2.98 33.03 13.70
C ASP A 69 -2.12 33.22 12.46
N LYS A 70 -0.95 32.57 12.41
CA LYS A 70 -0.03 32.70 11.29
C LYS A 70 -0.59 32.12 10.00
N PHE A 71 -1.25 30.98 10.05
CA PHE A 71 -1.91 30.39 8.88
C PHE A 71 -3.00 31.30 8.32
N LYS A 72 -3.81 31.92 9.19
CA LYS A 72 -4.79 32.94 8.76
C LYS A 72 -4.11 34.17 8.14
N GLN A 73 -3.03 34.67 8.74
CA GLN A 73 -2.24 35.80 8.20
C GLN A 73 -1.63 35.49 6.82
N LEU A 74 -1.18 34.25 6.60
CA LEU A 74 -0.66 33.77 5.32
C LEU A 74 -1.76 33.51 4.27
N GLY A 75 -3.02 33.75 4.62
CA GLY A 75 -4.17 33.62 3.74
C GLY A 75 -4.66 32.18 3.58
N ALA A 76 -4.38 31.30 4.53
CA ALA A 76 -4.91 29.94 4.55
C ALA A 76 -6.34 29.90 5.13
N ASN A 77 -7.12 28.91 4.69
CA ASN A 77 -8.44 28.61 5.25
C ASN A 77 -8.25 27.67 6.46
N TYR A 78 -7.88 28.24 7.60
CA TYR A 78 -7.64 27.45 8.81
C TYR A 78 -8.95 26.86 9.36
N VAL A 79 -8.97 25.56 9.61
CA VAL A 79 -10.09 24.83 10.23
C VAL A 79 -9.60 24.00 11.40
N LYS A 80 -10.48 23.72 12.37
CA LYS A 80 -10.19 22.90 13.54
C LYS A 80 -11.41 22.09 13.98
N ALA A 81 -11.16 20.97 14.65
CA ALA A 81 -12.13 20.30 15.50
C ALA A 81 -12.05 20.88 16.92
N ASP A 82 -12.93 20.40 17.81
CA ASP A 82 -12.82 20.67 19.24
C ASP A 82 -11.45 20.22 19.76
N ASP A 83 -10.92 20.96 20.74
CA ASP A 83 -9.60 20.71 21.33
C ASP A 83 -9.42 19.21 21.66
N TRP A 84 -8.23 18.68 21.36
CA TRP A 84 -7.85 17.28 21.60
C TRP A 84 -8.63 16.23 20.79
N ASN A 85 -9.38 16.64 19.77
CA ASN A 85 -9.96 15.73 18.79
C ASN A 85 -9.15 15.73 17.49
N SER A 86 -9.18 14.61 16.76
CA SER A 86 -8.53 14.52 15.45
C SER A 86 -9.17 15.50 14.46
N LYS A 87 -8.33 16.31 13.83
CA LYS A 87 -8.63 17.02 12.59
C LYS A 87 -7.41 16.94 11.68
N VAL A 88 -7.64 16.49 10.45
CA VAL A 88 -6.64 16.47 9.38
C VAL A 88 -7.21 17.16 8.15
N CYS A 89 -6.38 17.96 7.50
CA CYS A 89 -6.66 18.58 6.21
C CYS A 89 -5.67 18.07 5.17
N ALA A 90 -6.17 17.66 4.00
CA ALA A 90 -5.36 17.30 2.85
C ALA A 90 -5.72 18.23 1.69
N ALA A 91 -4.79 19.12 1.32
CA ALA A 91 -4.95 20.07 0.23
C ALA A 91 -3.90 19.78 -0.85
N GLY A 92 -4.32 19.06 -1.90
CA GLY A 92 -3.38 18.50 -2.88
C GLY A 92 -2.42 17.51 -2.21
N ASN A 93 -1.12 17.83 -2.23
CA ASN A 93 -0.08 17.00 -1.63
C ASN A 93 0.40 17.51 -0.25
N LEU A 94 -0.26 18.52 0.32
CA LEU A 94 0.02 18.99 1.68
C LEU A 94 -1.00 18.41 2.65
N VAL A 95 -0.51 17.73 3.68
CA VAL A 95 -1.31 17.21 4.80
C VAL A 95 -0.96 17.99 6.06
N THR A 96 -1.97 18.44 6.79
CA THR A 96 -1.79 19.09 8.10
C THR A 96 -2.70 18.45 9.14
N GLY A 97 -2.19 18.25 10.35
CA GLY A 97 -2.93 17.70 11.48
C GLY A 97 -2.92 18.65 12.68
N GLN A 98 -4.03 18.72 13.42
CA GLN A 98 -4.26 19.70 14.47
C GLN A 98 -3.42 19.46 15.72
N ASN A 99 -3.47 18.26 16.30
CA ASN A 99 -2.94 17.96 17.63
C ASN A 99 -2.47 16.49 17.68
N PRO A 100 -1.94 15.98 18.81
CA PRO A 100 -1.45 14.60 18.87
C PRO A 100 -2.49 13.53 18.50
N GLN A 101 -3.79 13.80 18.67
CA GLN A 101 -4.87 12.87 18.28
C GLN A 101 -5.04 12.77 16.75
N SER A 102 -4.53 13.74 15.99
CA SER A 102 -4.51 13.72 14.53
C SER A 102 -3.40 12.85 13.93
N SER A 103 -2.40 12.41 14.70
CA SER A 103 -1.20 11.76 14.18
C SER A 103 -1.48 10.52 13.32
N LYS A 104 -2.40 9.66 13.79
CA LYS A 104 -2.81 8.44 13.06
C LYS A 104 -3.46 8.78 11.72
N GLU A 105 -4.48 9.64 11.74
CA GLU A 105 -5.20 10.03 10.53
C GLU A 105 -4.27 10.77 9.55
N CYS A 106 -3.34 11.57 10.06
CA CYS A 106 -2.33 12.27 9.25
C CYS A 106 -1.45 11.26 8.48
N ALA A 107 -0.95 10.22 9.15
CA ALA A 107 -0.18 9.15 8.51
C ALA A 107 -1.02 8.36 7.49
N GLU A 108 -2.28 8.03 7.81
CA GLU A 108 -3.19 7.34 6.88
C GLU A 108 -3.44 8.17 5.61
N LYS A 109 -3.62 9.50 5.73
CA LYS A 109 -3.74 10.40 4.57
C LYS A 109 -2.46 10.46 3.75
N CYS A 110 -1.28 10.43 4.39
CA CYS A 110 -0.01 10.37 3.69
C CYS A 110 0.11 9.10 2.85
N VAL A 111 -0.18 7.94 3.44
CA VAL A 111 -0.16 6.65 2.74
C VAL A 111 -1.12 6.68 1.55
N ALA A 112 -2.35 7.17 1.77
CA ALA A 112 -3.33 7.30 0.69
C ALA A 112 -2.82 8.19 -0.44
N LEU A 113 -2.23 9.36 -0.16
CA LEU A 113 -1.70 10.22 -1.21
C LEU A 113 -0.50 9.61 -1.94
N ILE A 114 0.42 8.97 -1.21
CA ILE A 114 1.59 8.28 -1.78
C ILE A 114 1.16 7.13 -2.70
N SER A 115 0.11 6.39 -2.32
CA SER A 115 -0.41 5.27 -3.10
C SER A 115 -1.43 5.68 -4.18
N GLY A 116 -1.68 6.98 -4.37
CA GLY A 116 -2.68 7.49 -5.33
C GLY A 116 -4.13 7.12 -4.96
N GLY A 117 -4.41 6.95 -3.66
CA GLY A 117 -5.69 6.56 -3.09
C GLY A 117 -6.06 5.09 -3.34
N LYS A 118 -5.19 4.34 -4.01
CA LYS A 118 -5.41 2.94 -4.33
C LYS A 118 -4.73 2.08 -3.27
N LYS A 119 -5.42 1.03 -2.82
CA LYS A 119 -4.76 -0.05 -2.11
C LYS A 119 -3.75 -0.67 -3.06
N VAL A 120 -2.51 -0.81 -2.58
CA VAL A 120 -1.47 -1.51 -3.33
C VAL A 120 -1.90 -2.97 -3.44
N LYS A 121 -1.83 -3.52 -4.65
CA LYS A 121 -2.45 -4.80 -5.00
C LYS A 121 -1.41 -5.81 -5.48
N VAL A 122 -1.53 -7.05 -5.01
CA VAL A 122 -0.65 -8.17 -5.33
C VAL A 122 -1.48 -9.30 -5.95
N ALA A 123 -0.96 -9.92 -7.01
CA ALA A 123 -1.52 -11.16 -7.55
C ALA A 123 -0.67 -12.34 -7.07
N LEU A 124 -1.27 -13.26 -6.31
CA LEU A 124 -0.69 -14.57 -6.03
C LEU A 124 -1.11 -15.52 -7.14
N ILE A 125 -0.17 -15.91 -7.99
CA ILE A 125 -0.39 -16.75 -9.16
C ILE A 125 -0.02 -18.19 -8.81
N SER A 126 -0.95 -19.10 -9.08
CA SER A 126 -0.85 -20.54 -8.83
C SER A 126 -1.06 -21.34 -10.11
N THR A 127 -0.57 -22.58 -10.12
CA THR A 127 -0.86 -23.57 -11.16
C THR A 127 -2.34 -23.94 -11.21
N SER A 128 -2.81 -24.41 -12.36
CA SER A 128 -4.09 -25.11 -12.52
C SER A 128 -3.90 -26.60 -12.86
N ALA A 129 -2.66 -27.09 -12.91
CA ALA A 129 -2.37 -28.49 -13.20
C ALA A 129 -2.39 -29.34 -11.93
N GLY A 130 -3.20 -30.40 -11.92
CA GLY A 130 -3.35 -31.33 -10.80
C GLY A 130 -2.61 -32.66 -10.96
N GLU A 131 -1.85 -32.82 -12.04
CA GLU A 131 -1.13 -34.05 -12.37
C GLU A 131 0.16 -33.73 -13.12
N LEU A 132 1.24 -34.43 -12.80
CA LEU A 132 2.52 -34.40 -13.50
C LEU A 132 2.96 -35.85 -13.74
N ASP A 133 3.10 -36.24 -15.01
CA ASP A 133 3.53 -37.59 -15.42
C ASP A 133 2.74 -38.73 -14.76
N GLY A 134 1.40 -38.61 -14.71
CA GLY A 134 0.52 -39.60 -14.09
C GLY A 134 0.45 -39.56 -12.56
N HIS A 135 1.20 -38.67 -11.91
CA HIS A 135 1.18 -38.47 -10.46
C HIS A 135 0.36 -37.24 -10.09
N LYS A 136 -0.58 -37.40 -9.14
CA LYS A 136 -1.33 -36.26 -8.58
C LYS A 136 -0.38 -35.25 -7.95
N THR A 137 -0.61 -33.97 -8.23
CA THR A 137 0.12 -32.86 -7.63
C THR A 137 -0.74 -31.59 -7.71
N GLY A 138 -0.12 -30.43 -7.53
CA GLY A 138 -0.75 -29.13 -7.64
C GLY A 138 0.14 -28.04 -7.06
N LEU A 139 -0.53 -27.01 -6.56
CA LEU A 139 0.04 -26.00 -5.69
C LEU A 139 0.50 -26.63 -4.36
N TRP A 140 1.65 -26.21 -3.85
CA TRP A 140 2.02 -26.46 -2.46
C TRP A 140 1.33 -25.43 -1.55
N LEU A 141 0.42 -25.86 -0.66
CA LEU A 141 -0.51 -24.93 0.01
C LEU A 141 0.18 -23.80 0.79
N GLU A 142 1.25 -24.11 1.52
CA GLU A 142 2.01 -23.12 2.30
C GLU A 142 2.59 -22.00 1.45
N GLU A 143 3.05 -22.32 0.23
CA GLU A 143 3.68 -21.39 -0.72
C GLU A 143 2.68 -20.35 -1.26
N LEU A 144 1.38 -20.55 -1.03
CA LEU A 144 0.35 -19.53 -1.24
C LEU A 144 -0.16 -18.94 0.08
N ALA A 145 -0.40 -19.78 1.09
CA ALA A 145 -1.03 -19.39 2.35
C ALA A 145 -0.18 -18.39 3.14
N ALA A 146 1.12 -18.64 3.31
CA ALA A 146 1.99 -17.75 4.06
C ALA A 146 2.15 -16.38 3.37
N PRO A 147 2.47 -16.29 2.05
CA PRO A 147 2.50 -15.01 1.35
C PRO A 147 1.16 -14.26 1.39
N TYR A 148 0.02 -14.96 1.29
CA TYR A 148 -1.31 -14.37 1.37
C TYR A 148 -1.49 -13.56 2.65
N TYR A 149 -1.20 -14.15 3.81
CA TYR A 149 -1.37 -13.43 5.08
C TYR A 149 -0.32 -12.34 5.29
N ILE A 150 0.93 -12.55 4.88
CA ILE A 150 1.96 -11.51 4.96
C ILE A 150 1.56 -10.26 4.17
N PHE A 151 1.01 -10.42 2.97
CA PHE A 151 0.55 -9.27 2.18
C PHE A 151 -0.69 -8.61 2.77
N LEU A 152 -1.65 -9.37 3.31
CA LEU A 152 -2.81 -8.80 3.98
C LEU A 152 -2.44 -8.01 5.23
N ASP A 153 -1.53 -8.53 6.05
CA ASP A 153 -1.05 -7.88 7.28
C ASP A 153 -0.28 -6.59 6.97
N ALA A 154 0.40 -6.54 5.81
CA ALA A 154 1.01 -5.33 5.28
C ALA A 154 -0.01 -4.32 4.68
N GLY A 155 -1.31 -4.62 4.72
CA GLY A 155 -2.38 -3.74 4.24
C GLY A 155 -2.63 -3.80 2.73
N TYR A 156 -2.06 -4.78 2.03
CA TYR A 156 -2.24 -4.95 0.60
C TYR A 156 -3.55 -5.66 0.26
N GLU A 157 -4.09 -5.33 -0.91
CA GLU A 157 -5.15 -6.12 -1.52
C GLU A 157 -4.54 -7.33 -2.24
N VAL A 158 -5.02 -8.53 -1.94
CA VAL A 158 -4.50 -9.76 -2.53
C VAL A 158 -5.58 -10.43 -3.37
N ASP A 159 -5.28 -10.62 -4.65
CA ASP A 159 -6.03 -11.49 -5.55
C ASP A 159 -5.31 -12.84 -5.66
N ILE A 160 -6.07 -13.93 -5.57
CA ILE A 160 -5.60 -15.26 -5.94
C ILE A 160 -5.95 -15.48 -7.40
N VAL A 161 -4.95 -15.89 -8.16
CA VAL A 161 -5.00 -16.09 -9.60
C VAL A 161 -4.50 -17.49 -9.89
N SER A 162 -5.16 -18.20 -10.79
CA SER A 162 -4.63 -19.44 -11.35
C SER A 162 -4.60 -19.35 -12.86
N ILE A 163 -3.83 -20.23 -13.50
CA ILE A 163 -3.70 -20.24 -14.97
C ILE A 163 -5.08 -20.30 -15.65
N SER A 164 -5.97 -21.17 -15.18
CA SER A 164 -7.29 -21.40 -15.76
C SER A 164 -8.43 -20.66 -15.03
N GLY A 165 -8.18 -20.09 -13.86
CA GLY A 165 -9.21 -19.61 -12.93
C GLY A 165 -9.93 -20.77 -12.22
N GLY A 166 -10.76 -20.45 -11.24
CA GLY A 166 -11.42 -21.47 -10.41
C GLY A 166 -10.47 -22.08 -9.36
N GLU A 167 -10.92 -23.09 -8.63
CA GLU A 167 -10.16 -23.67 -7.52
C GLU A 167 -8.84 -24.32 -8.00
N PRO A 168 -7.67 -23.82 -7.60
CA PRO A 168 -6.40 -24.46 -7.92
C PRO A 168 -6.31 -25.86 -7.29
N PRO A 169 -5.80 -26.87 -8.00
CA PRO A 169 -5.49 -28.16 -7.39
C PRO A 169 -4.37 -27.98 -6.36
N VAL A 170 -4.52 -28.63 -5.21
CA VAL A 170 -3.53 -28.62 -4.13
C VAL A 170 -2.85 -29.98 -4.08
N ASP A 171 -1.53 -29.98 -3.94
CA ASP A 171 -0.78 -31.20 -3.65
C ASP A 171 -1.09 -31.66 -2.21
N GLU A 172 -1.77 -32.78 -2.04
CA GLU A 172 -2.16 -33.30 -0.72
C GLU A 172 -0.95 -33.56 0.20
N ALA A 173 0.25 -33.77 -0.35
CA ALA A 173 1.46 -33.89 0.46
C ALA A 173 1.77 -32.61 1.26
N SER A 174 1.32 -31.45 0.78
CA SER A 174 1.47 -30.18 1.50
C SER A 174 0.61 -30.08 2.77
N ARG A 175 -0.35 -30.99 2.94
CA ARG A 175 -1.18 -31.13 4.15
C ARG A 175 -0.75 -32.28 5.07
N ALA A 176 0.35 -32.97 4.76
CA ALA A 176 0.88 -34.04 5.60
C ALA A 176 1.60 -33.50 6.85
N ASP A 177 1.76 -34.36 7.86
CA ASP A 177 2.47 -34.04 9.10
C ASP A 177 3.88 -33.52 8.81
N GLY A 178 4.25 -32.39 9.43
CA GLY A 178 5.53 -31.72 9.22
C GLY A 178 5.55 -30.71 8.06
N PHE A 179 4.55 -30.75 7.16
CA PHE A 179 4.39 -29.78 6.07
C PHE A 179 3.16 -28.89 6.23
N TYR A 180 2.15 -29.35 6.97
CA TYR A 180 0.95 -28.58 7.26
C TYR A 180 1.19 -27.56 8.38
N THR A 181 1.64 -26.37 7.98
CA THR A 181 1.97 -25.22 8.82
C THR A 181 0.73 -24.58 9.46
N GLU A 182 0.93 -23.63 10.37
CA GLU A 182 -0.17 -22.87 10.98
C GLU A 182 -0.86 -21.95 9.97
N GLU A 183 -0.10 -21.35 9.05
CA GLU A 183 -0.60 -20.52 7.96
C GLU A 183 -1.47 -21.33 6.99
N ALA A 184 -1.03 -22.54 6.61
CA ALA A 184 -1.81 -23.45 5.78
C ALA A 184 -3.11 -23.90 6.47
N LYS A 185 -3.05 -24.26 7.76
CA LYS A 185 -4.25 -24.59 8.57
C LYS A 185 -5.21 -23.41 8.66
N LYS A 186 -4.68 -22.21 8.93
CA LYS A 186 -5.46 -20.97 8.97
C LYS A 186 -6.13 -20.73 7.63
N PHE A 187 -5.40 -20.91 6.52
CA PHE A 187 -5.93 -20.72 5.17
C PHE A 187 -7.07 -21.70 4.83
N ASP A 188 -6.95 -22.97 5.21
CA ASP A 188 -8.03 -23.96 5.03
C ASP A 188 -9.27 -23.64 5.89
N ALA A 189 -9.08 -23.07 7.08
CA ALA A 189 -10.17 -22.69 7.99
C ALA A 189 -10.80 -21.32 7.68
N ASP A 190 -10.10 -20.45 6.94
CA ASP A 190 -10.53 -19.09 6.63
C ASP A 190 -11.51 -19.08 5.46
N SER A 191 -12.80 -18.91 5.76
CA SER A 191 -13.87 -18.93 4.76
C SER A 191 -13.74 -17.82 3.70
N VAL A 192 -13.11 -16.69 4.02
CA VAL A 192 -12.90 -15.59 3.07
C VAL A 192 -11.75 -15.94 2.13
N ALA A 193 -10.65 -16.45 2.66
CA ALA A 193 -9.52 -16.93 1.85
C ALA A 193 -9.94 -18.08 0.93
N GLN A 194 -10.67 -19.06 1.48
CA GLN A 194 -11.20 -20.19 0.72
C GLN A 194 -12.19 -19.78 -0.38
N ALA A 195 -13.07 -18.80 -0.11
CA ALA A 195 -13.97 -18.28 -1.15
C ALA A 195 -13.18 -17.65 -2.31
N LYS A 196 -12.12 -16.88 -2.02
CA LYS A 196 -11.23 -16.33 -3.05
C LYS A 196 -10.43 -17.39 -3.78
N PHE A 197 -9.94 -18.41 -3.07
CA PHE A 197 -9.18 -19.51 -3.65
C PHE A 197 -10.03 -20.32 -4.63
N LYS A 198 -11.25 -20.69 -4.22
CA LYS A 198 -12.21 -21.43 -5.05
C LYS A 198 -12.68 -20.65 -6.27
N ALA A 199 -12.77 -19.33 -6.12
CA ALA A 199 -13.13 -18.40 -7.19
C ALA A 199 -11.90 -17.66 -7.74
N SER A 200 -10.73 -18.31 -7.77
CA SER A 200 -9.51 -17.65 -8.23
C SER A 200 -9.69 -17.06 -9.62
N LYS A 201 -9.07 -15.91 -9.85
CA LYS A 201 -9.15 -15.24 -11.15
C LYS A 201 -8.37 -16.05 -12.17
N LYS A 202 -8.86 -16.07 -13.41
CA LYS A 202 -8.11 -16.58 -14.54
C LYS A 202 -6.97 -15.63 -14.91
N LEU A 203 -5.77 -16.14 -15.18
CA LEU A 203 -4.58 -15.32 -15.49
C LEU A 203 -4.85 -14.28 -16.60
N GLU A 204 -5.52 -14.67 -17.68
CA GLU A 204 -5.84 -13.78 -18.80
C GLU A 204 -6.73 -12.59 -18.38
N SER A 205 -7.50 -12.70 -17.30
CA SER A 205 -8.34 -11.60 -16.80
C SER A 205 -7.55 -10.48 -16.13
N ILE A 206 -6.30 -10.76 -15.74
CA ILE A 206 -5.42 -9.78 -15.10
C ILE A 206 -4.28 -9.33 -16.02
N ALA A 207 -4.15 -9.93 -17.20
CA ALA A 207 -3.09 -9.63 -18.17
C ALA A 207 -3.34 -8.31 -18.94
N GLY A 208 -2.41 -7.96 -19.83
CA GLY A 208 -2.54 -6.78 -20.69
C GLY A 208 -2.70 -5.47 -19.89
N PRO A 209 -3.63 -4.57 -20.26
CA PRO A 209 -3.84 -3.31 -19.54
C PRO A 209 -4.24 -3.50 -18.06
N ALA A 210 -4.96 -4.57 -17.72
CA ALA A 210 -5.42 -4.83 -16.36
C ALA A 210 -4.26 -5.09 -15.39
N LEU A 211 -3.11 -5.57 -15.90
CA LEU A 211 -1.90 -5.81 -15.12
C LEU A 211 -1.38 -4.55 -14.44
N SER A 212 -1.69 -3.37 -14.99
CA SER A 212 -1.29 -2.08 -14.41
C SER A 212 -1.85 -1.85 -13.00
N ALA A 213 -2.94 -2.53 -12.63
CA ALA A 213 -3.53 -2.47 -11.30
C ALA A 213 -2.69 -3.14 -10.19
N TYR A 214 -1.77 -4.03 -10.56
CA TYR A 214 -0.93 -4.76 -9.61
C TYR A 214 0.44 -4.10 -9.45
N SER A 215 0.94 -4.06 -8.22
CA SER A 215 2.29 -3.59 -7.89
C SER A 215 3.29 -4.74 -7.80
N ALA A 216 2.80 -5.97 -7.62
CA ALA A 216 3.61 -7.19 -7.62
C ALA A 216 2.83 -8.39 -8.17
N ILE A 217 3.56 -9.34 -8.75
CA ILE A 217 3.11 -10.72 -8.92
C ILE A 217 4.00 -11.63 -8.08
N TYR A 218 3.40 -12.65 -7.47
CA TYR A 218 4.07 -13.69 -6.70
C TYR A 218 3.68 -15.04 -7.27
N LEU A 219 4.66 -15.83 -7.70
CA LEU A 219 4.45 -17.14 -8.33
C LEU A 219 4.62 -18.23 -7.27
N ALA A 220 3.50 -18.72 -6.73
CA ALA A 220 3.51 -19.80 -5.75
C ALA A 220 3.87 -21.13 -6.42
N GLY A 221 4.72 -21.93 -5.77
CA GLY A 221 5.23 -23.18 -6.34
C GLY A 221 4.32 -24.41 -6.15
N GLY A 222 4.93 -25.57 -5.90
CA GLY A 222 4.36 -26.90 -6.12
C GLY A 222 4.63 -27.47 -7.52
N HIS A 223 4.60 -28.79 -7.68
CA HIS A 223 5.04 -29.42 -8.94
C HIS A 223 4.05 -29.24 -10.10
N GLY A 224 2.80 -28.84 -9.84
CA GLY A 224 1.87 -28.51 -10.92
C GLY A 224 2.40 -27.38 -11.81
N THR A 225 3.21 -26.46 -11.26
CA THR A 225 3.81 -25.37 -12.05
C THR A 225 4.67 -25.88 -13.20
N CYS A 226 5.34 -27.01 -13.06
CA CYS A 226 6.17 -27.61 -14.10
C CYS A 226 5.38 -27.96 -15.37
N VAL A 227 4.06 -28.09 -15.27
CA VAL A 227 3.16 -28.42 -16.38
C VAL A 227 2.72 -27.18 -17.15
N ASP A 228 2.27 -26.15 -16.43
CA ASP A 228 1.52 -25.03 -17.02
C ASP A 228 2.16 -23.65 -16.87
N PHE A 229 3.32 -23.53 -16.22
CA PHE A 229 4.07 -22.26 -16.15
C PHE A 229 5.07 -22.05 -17.30
N PRO A 230 6.01 -23.00 -17.62
CA PRO A 230 7.20 -22.67 -18.42
C PRO A 230 6.91 -22.10 -19.82
N ASN A 231 5.86 -22.58 -20.48
CA ASN A 231 5.53 -22.20 -21.86
C ASN A 231 4.27 -21.32 -21.96
N ASN A 232 3.75 -20.83 -20.82
CA ASN A 232 2.55 -20.02 -20.80
C ASN A 232 2.86 -18.59 -21.25
N LYS A 233 2.49 -18.28 -22.51
CA LYS A 233 2.75 -16.98 -23.13
C LYS A 233 2.19 -15.80 -22.35
N THR A 234 1.00 -15.96 -21.75
CA THR A 234 0.38 -14.89 -20.95
C THR A 234 1.16 -14.66 -19.66
N LEU A 235 1.63 -15.72 -19.01
CA LEU A 235 2.43 -15.62 -17.80
C LEU A 235 3.78 -14.94 -18.08
N ILE A 236 4.45 -15.35 -19.16
CA ILE A 236 5.70 -14.74 -19.64
C ILE A 236 5.49 -13.24 -19.89
N GLU A 237 4.46 -12.85 -20.64
CA GLU A 237 4.15 -11.42 -20.90
C GLU A 237 3.93 -10.65 -19.60
N CYS A 238 3.22 -11.24 -18.62
CA CYS A 238 2.99 -10.59 -17.33
C CYS A 238 4.29 -10.37 -16.56
N ILE A 239 5.17 -11.37 -16.54
CA ILE A 239 6.47 -11.31 -15.85
C ILE A 239 7.35 -10.23 -16.48
N GLU A 240 7.58 -10.29 -17.79
CA GLU A 240 8.41 -9.34 -18.53
C GLU A 240 7.92 -7.90 -18.36
N ARG A 241 6.59 -7.70 -18.46
CA ARG A 241 5.98 -6.37 -18.33
C ARG A 241 6.07 -5.82 -16.92
N MET A 242 5.87 -6.63 -15.90
CA MET A 242 6.03 -6.21 -14.50
C MET A 242 7.48 -5.80 -14.24
N TYR A 243 8.44 -6.63 -14.65
CA TYR A 243 9.85 -6.36 -14.46
C TYR A 243 10.31 -5.11 -15.21
N ALA A 244 9.91 -4.93 -16.48
CA ALA A 244 10.23 -3.75 -17.29
C ALA A 244 9.65 -2.44 -16.69
N GLN A 245 8.59 -2.53 -15.90
CA GLN A 245 8.00 -1.38 -15.19
C GLN A 245 8.64 -1.11 -13.82
N GLY A 246 9.69 -1.86 -13.45
CA GLY A 246 10.30 -1.77 -12.13
C GLY A 246 9.39 -2.26 -10.99
N LYS A 247 8.37 -3.07 -11.33
CA LYS A 247 7.49 -3.71 -10.35
C LYS A 247 8.08 -5.04 -9.89
N VAL A 248 7.56 -5.57 -8.79
CA VAL A 248 8.11 -6.77 -8.15
C VAL A 248 7.58 -8.03 -8.84
N VAL A 249 8.50 -8.93 -9.19
CA VAL A 249 8.23 -10.32 -9.54
C VAL A 249 8.93 -11.19 -8.50
N ALA A 250 8.18 -12.02 -7.80
CA ALA A 250 8.69 -12.95 -6.79
C ALA A 250 8.20 -14.37 -7.09
N ALA A 251 8.96 -15.38 -6.68
CA ALA A 251 8.62 -16.78 -6.86
C ALA A 251 9.34 -17.63 -5.81
N ASP A 252 8.72 -18.74 -5.40
CA ASP A 252 9.30 -19.71 -4.47
C ASP A 252 9.22 -21.14 -5.02
N CYS A 253 10.07 -22.03 -4.48
CA CYS A 253 10.12 -23.45 -4.83
C CYS A 253 10.22 -23.70 -6.36
N HIS A 254 9.17 -24.25 -6.97
CA HIS A 254 9.06 -24.48 -8.41
C HIS A 254 8.30 -23.37 -9.15
N GLY A 255 7.81 -22.32 -8.49
CA GLY A 255 7.32 -21.10 -9.15
C GLY A 255 8.34 -20.48 -10.14
N PRO A 256 9.66 -20.45 -9.84
CA PRO A 256 10.68 -19.95 -10.76
C PRO A 256 10.76 -20.64 -12.13
N VAL A 257 10.14 -21.81 -12.33
CA VAL A 257 10.09 -22.45 -13.66
C VAL A 257 9.37 -21.59 -14.71
N ALA A 258 8.51 -20.65 -14.26
CA ALA A 258 7.91 -19.64 -15.13
C ALA A 258 8.91 -18.69 -15.79
N LEU A 259 10.11 -18.53 -15.18
CA LEU A 259 11.13 -17.59 -15.64
C LEU A 259 12.02 -18.16 -16.75
N LEU A 260 11.93 -19.46 -17.04
CA LEU A 260 12.84 -20.14 -17.96
C LEU A 260 12.79 -19.62 -19.39
N ASN A 261 11.66 -19.04 -19.80
CA ASN A 261 11.40 -18.56 -21.16
C ASN A 261 10.95 -17.09 -21.20
N CYS A 262 11.33 -16.29 -20.20
CA CYS A 262 11.20 -14.83 -20.19
C CYS A 262 12.40 -14.13 -20.85
#